data_AF-A0A534THX5-F1
#
_entry.id   AF-A0A534THX5-F1
#
_cell.length_a   1.000
_cell.length_b   1.000
_cell.length_c   1.000
_cell.angle_alpha   90.00
_cell.angle_beta   90.00
_cell.angle_gamma   90.00
#
_symmetry.space_group_name_H-M   'P 1'
#
loop_
_entity.id
_entity.type
_entity.pdbx_description
1 polymer ?
#
loop_
_entity_poly.entity_id
_entity_poly.type
_entity_poly.pdbx_seq_one_letter_code
_entity_poly.pdbx_strand_id
1 'polypeptide(L)' 'PAGPGTFPTNGWLFVGLLVSVVLIVGALTFFPALSLGPIVEHFAAGAGRLF' A
#
# COMPACT_ATOMS: atom_id res chain seq x y z
N PRO A 1 30.68 8.76 -13.95
CA PRO A 1 29.87 7.71 -14.62
C PRO A 1 29.23 6.83 -13.54
N ALA A 2 28.12 6.15 -13.85
CA ALA A 2 27.55 5.14 -12.96
C ALA A 2 28.57 4.00 -12.73
N GLY A 3 28.72 3.57 -11.47
CA GLY A 3 29.62 2.48 -11.08
C GLY A 3 28.88 1.14 -10.94
N PRO A 4 29.60 0.03 -10.65
CA PRO A 4 29.00 -1.30 -10.53
C PRO A 4 27.87 -1.43 -9.50
N GLY A 5 27.82 -0.56 -8.48
CA GLY A 5 26.75 -0.52 -7.48
C GLY A 5 25.64 0.49 -7.75
N THR A 6 25.66 1.21 -8.88
CA THR A 6 24.64 2.21 -9.19
C THR A 6 23.36 1.54 -9.69
N PHE A 7 22.29 1.66 -8.91
CA PHE A 7 20.98 1.17 -9.32
C PHE A 7 20.26 2.19 -10.23
N PRO A 8 19.76 1.79 -11.41
CA PRO A 8 19.03 2.71 -12.29
C PRO A 8 17.64 3.04 -11.74
N THR A 9 17.35 4.33 -11.54
CA THR A 9 16.11 4.84 -10.91
C THR A 9 15.06 5.39 -11.89
N ASN A 10 15.33 5.27 -13.19
CA ASN A 10 14.53 5.83 -14.28
C ASN A 10 13.82 4.77 -15.13
N GLY A 11 13.93 3.49 -14.75
CA GLY A 11 13.31 2.37 -15.45
C GLY A 11 12.11 1.79 -14.69
N TRP A 12 11.34 0.96 -15.40
CA TRP A 12 10.17 0.28 -14.85
C TRP A 12 10.45 -0.54 -13.57
N LEU A 13 11.66 -1.10 -13.44
CA LEU A 13 12.06 -1.83 -12.24
C LEU A 13 12.04 -0.95 -10.98
N PHE A 14 12.58 0.27 -11.05
CA PHE A 14 12.56 1.20 -9.92
C PHE A 14 11.13 1.66 -9.61
N VAL A 15 10.32 1.90 -10.64
CA VAL A 15 8.90 2.23 -10.45
C VAL A 15 8.17 1.12 -9.70
N GLY A 16 8.33 -0.13 -10.15
CA GLY A 16 7.73 -1.28 -9.47
C GLY A 16 8.20 -1.42 -8.03
N LEU A 17 9.50 -1.29 -7.78
CA LEU A 17 10.08 -1.33 -6.43
C LEU A 17 9.52 -0.20 -5.55
N LEU A 18 9.49 1.03 -6.05
CA LEU A 18 8.98 2.20 -5.34
C LEU A 18 7.50 2.02 -4.98
N VAL A 19 6.67 1.64 -5.95
CA VAL A 19 5.23 1.40 -5.73
C VAL A 19 5.04 0.28 -4.70
N SER A 20 5.79 -0.81 -4.81
CA SER A 20 5.69 -1.94 -3.87
C SER A 20 6.02 -1.51 -2.45
N VAL A 21 7.12 -0.77 -2.25
CA VAL A 21 7.51 -0.25 -0.93
C VAL A 21 6.45 0.69 -0.36
N VAL A 22 5.94 1.62 -1.17
CA VAL A 22 4.88 2.55 -0.74
C VAL A 22 3.62 1.81 -0.34
N LEU A 23 3.19 0.81 -1.12
CA LEU A 23 2.03 0.00 -0.79
C LEU A 23 2.23 -0.81 0.49
N ILE A 24 3.40 -1.43 0.68
CA ILE A 24 3.70 -2.21 1.90
C ILE A 24 3.70 -1.30 3.13
N VAL A 25 4.43 -0.19 3.07
CA VAL A 25 4.54 0.74 4.21
C VAL A 25 3.17 1.34 4.51
N GLY A 26 2.47 1.86 3.50
CA GLY A 26 1.14 2.42 3.66
C GLY A 26 0.14 1.39 4.20
N ALA A 27 0.13 0.18 3.65
CA ALA A 27 -0.73 -0.89 4.14
C ALA A 27 -0.44 -1.20 5.62
N LEU A 28 0.81 -1.47 6.00
CA LEU A 28 1.15 -1.85 7.37
C LEU A 28 0.94 -0.72 8.38
N THR A 29 1.24 0.53 8.01
CA THR A 29 1.06 1.70 8.88
C THR A 29 -0.41 1.99 9.14
N PHE A 30 -1.24 1.95 8.11
CA PHE A 30 -2.66 2.31 8.22
C PHE A 30 -3.58 1.10 8.39
N PHE A 31 -3.05 -0.13 8.41
CA PHE A 31 -3.83 -1.35 8.56
C PHE A 31 -4.80 -1.31 9.75
N PRO A 32 -4.40 -0.89 10.97
CA PRO A 32 -5.32 -0.89 12.10
C PRO A 32 -6.50 0.07 11.91
N ALA A 33 -6.22 1.28 11.40
CA ALA A 33 -7.24 2.30 11.17
C ALA A 33 -8.18 1.93 10.02
N LEU A 34 -7.64 1.42 8.92
CA LEU A 34 -8.43 0.95 7.78
C LEU A 34 -9.31 -0.26 8.16
N SER A 35 -8.80 -1.16 8.99
CA SER A 35 -9.54 -2.33 9.46
C SER A 35 -10.74 -1.91 10.31
N LEU A 36 -10.53 -1.02 11.29
CA LEU A 36 -11.59 -0.64 12.25
C LEU A 36 -12.59 0.39 11.71
N GLY A 37 -12.23 1.16 10.69
CA GLY A 37 -13.16 2.11 10.04
C GLY A 37 -13.77 1.50 8.78
N PRO A 38 -13.24 1.84 7.60
CA PRO A 38 -13.91 1.58 6.33
C PRO A 38 -14.10 0.09 6.02
N ILE A 39 -13.17 -0.78 6.41
CA ILE A 39 -13.28 -2.22 6.13
C ILE A 39 -14.45 -2.82 6.91
N VAL A 40 -14.54 -2.57 8.21
CA VAL A 40 -15.67 -3.06 9.04
C VAL A 40 -17.00 -2.48 8.56
N GLU A 41 -17.04 -1.19 8.24
CA GLU A 41 -18.25 -0.54 7.70
C GLU A 41 -18.72 -1.19 6.39
N HIS A 42 -17.79 -1.47 5.47
CA HIS A 42 -18.12 -2.13 4.20
C HIS A 42 -18.77 -3.51 4.42
N PHE A 43 -18.22 -4.31 5.35
CA PHE A 43 -18.80 -5.62 5.69
C PHE A 43 -20.11 -5.50 6.46
N ALA A 44 -20.25 -4.53 7.36
CA ALA A 44 -21.48 -4.30 8.12
C ALA A 44 -22.64 -3.84 7.22
N ALA A 45 -22.35 -2.95 6.26
CA ALA A 45 -23.30 -2.53 5.24
C ALA A 45 -23.78 -3.70 4.38
N GLY A 46 -22.87 -4.59 3.96
CA GLY A 46 -23.23 -5.83 3.25
C GLY A 46 -24.08 -6.80 4.09
N ALA A 47 -23.94 -6.76 5.42
CA ALA A 47 -24.74 -7.57 6.35
C ALA A 47 -26.08 -6.92 6.76
N GLY A 48 -26.45 -5.77 6.18
CA GLY A 48 -27.69 -5.05 6.51
C GLY A 48 -27.69 -4.38 7.88
N ARG A 49 -26.52 -4.25 8.52
CA ARG A 49 -26.34 -3.49 9.76
C ARG A 49 -25.71 -2.15 9.40
N LEU A 50 -26.55 -1.20 9.03
CA LEU A 50 -26.16 0.20 8.87
C LEU A 50 -26.35 0.88 10.23
N PHE A 51 -25.26 1.41 10.79
CA PHE A 51 -25.34 2.31 11.95
C PHE A 51 -25.76 3.71 11.50
#